data_AF-A0A2E5WLI5-F1
#
_entry.id   AF-A0A2E5WLI5-F1
#
_cell.length_a   1.000
_cell.length_b   1.000
_cell.length_c   1.000
_cell.angle_alpha   90.00
_cell.angle_beta   90.00
_cell.angle_gamma   90.00
#
_symmetry.space_group_name_H-M   'P 1'
#
loop_
_entity.id
_entity.type
_entity.pdbx_description
1 polymer ?
#
loop_
_entity_poly.entity_id
_entity_poly.type
_entity_poly.pdbx_seq_one_letter_code
_entity_poly.pdbx_strand_id
1 'polypeptide(L)'
;MTAIKPTNSELRDQIDADGYNDTLNVINSKYAEMDKFIENLQSDIMSVKEFESDVIADQNRGYDVGTSLDTLSFQRESLEIDHSFFVHMKDVYIKKLYGDLYKYCDGIIENALAIEDIPANSTKEKVKERKFRNMTPYPAQMVSNPEYLDAEGNPVEGESEFIPDPSAKYDMNEIFALINCTTANLRELAEDIGSFDRKINTATERQKRGFNVGNLIMNLESQKQKLTLEFNSYIVRLTQFLDQNKNFSDRCLNRIKMISNEIVTAEEQQANEEQNDENNTA
;
A
#
# COMPACT_ATOMS: atom_id res chain seq x y z
N MET A 1 14.76 20.84 38.50
CA MET A 1 14.38 20.03 37.32
C MET A 1 13.02 20.48 36.87
N THR A 2 12.95 21.36 35.89
CA THR A 2 11.69 21.85 35.34
C THR A 2 11.19 20.77 34.40
N ALA A 3 10.12 20.07 34.78
CA ALA A 3 9.45 19.13 33.91
C ALA A 3 9.08 19.86 32.62
N ILE A 4 9.65 19.43 31.49
CA ILE A 4 9.22 19.85 30.16
C ILE A 4 7.80 19.30 30.04
N LYS A 5 6.79 20.14 30.29
CA LYS A 5 5.42 19.79 29.94
C LYS A 5 5.42 19.41 28.46
N PRO A 6 4.78 18.30 28.06
CA PRO A 6 4.49 18.10 26.65
C PRO A 6 3.76 19.36 26.20
N THR A 7 4.25 20.01 25.15
CA THR A 7 3.46 21.01 24.44
C THR A 7 2.22 20.25 23.97
N ASN A 8 1.11 20.43 24.69
CA ASN A 8 -0.18 19.86 24.36
C ASN A 8 -0.64 20.58 23.09
N SER A 9 -0.19 20.07 21.94
CA SER A 9 -0.39 20.68 20.64
C SER A 9 -1.72 20.16 20.13
N GLU A 10 -2.72 21.04 20.03
CA GLU A 10 -4.05 20.75 19.45
C GLU A 10 -3.95 20.06 18.08
N LEU A 11 -2.84 20.25 17.36
CA LEU A 11 -2.55 19.58 16.09
C LEU A 11 -2.32 18.07 16.25
N ARG A 12 -1.71 17.61 17.35
CA ARG A 12 -1.50 16.17 17.59
C ARG A 12 -2.83 15.44 17.77
N ASP A 13 -3.79 16.10 18.40
CA ASP A 13 -5.12 15.54 18.67
C ASP A 13 -5.95 15.39 17.39
N GLN A 14 -5.56 16.05 16.29
CA GLN A 14 -6.19 15.88 14.97
C GLN A 14 -5.70 14.62 14.23
N ILE A 15 -4.65 13.96 14.70
CA ILE A 15 -4.10 12.76 14.06
C ILE A 15 -4.95 11.55 14.47
N ASP A 16 -5.86 11.15 13.58
CA ASP A 16 -6.76 10.01 13.78
C ASP A 16 -6.09 8.67 13.44
N ALA A 17 -5.03 8.33 14.19
CA ALA A 17 -4.25 7.11 13.95
C ALA A 17 -5.11 5.83 14.05
N ASP A 18 -6.10 5.83 14.93
CA ASP A 18 -7.00 4.68 15.11
C ASP A 18 -7.95 4.57 13.91
N GLY A 19 -8.59 5.67 13.47
CA GLY A 19 -9.43 5.67 12.28
C GLY A 19 -8.69 5.33 10.98
N TYR A 20 -7.40 5.70 10.86
CA TYR A 20 -6.56 5.27 9.75
C TYR A 20 -6.35 3.76 9.74
N ASN A 21 -6.03 3.17 10.90
CA ASN A 21 -5.86 1.73 11.05
C ASN A 21 -7.17 0.97 10.83
N ASP A 22 -8.31 1.50 11.31
CA ASP A 22 -9.63 0.91 11.08
C ASP A 22 -9.96 0.88 9.58
N THR A 23 -9.66 1.96 8.85
CA THR A 23 -9.87 2.01 7.41
C THR A 23 -8.98 1.00 6.67
N LEU A 24 -7.71 0.88 7.08
CA LEU A 24 -6.79 -0.12 6.53
C LEU A 24 -7.21 -1.55 6.88
N ASN A 25 -7.79 -1.80 8.07
CA ASN A 25 -8.33 -3.10 8.44
C ASN A 25 -9.49 -3.49 7.52
N VAL A 26 -10.36 -2.54 7.16
CA VAL A 26 -11.40 -2.78 6.16
C VAL A 26 -10.78 -3.12 4.81
N ILE A 27 -9.82 -2.33 4.32
CA ILE A 27 -9.11 -2.62 3.06
C ILE A 27 -8.47 -4.02 3.09
N ASN A 28 -7.76 -4.36 4.17
CA ASN A 28 -7.12 -5.65 4.35
C ASN A 28 -8.13 -6.81 4.30
N SER A 29 -9.29 -6.64 4.93
CA SER A 29 -10.36 -7.65 4.91
C SER A 29 -10.86 -7.93 3.49
N LYS A 30 -10.89 -6.91 2.62
CA LYS A 30 -11.26 -7.06 1.21
C LYS A 30 -10.19 -7.81 0.44
N TYR A 31 -8.91 -7.49 0.63
CA TYR A 31 -7.83 -8.24 -0.01
C TYR A 31 -7.77 -9.69 0.46
N ALA A 32 -8.00 -9.95 1.75
CA ALA A 32 -8.12 -11.31 2.27
C ALA A 32 -9.30 -12.07 1.68
N GLU A 33 -10.40 -11.39 1.34
CA GLU A 33 -11.52 -11.99 0.62
C GLU A 33 -11.15 -12.31 -0.83
N MET A 34 -10.40 -11.43 -1.52
CA MET A 34 -9.86 -11.72 -2.85
C MET A 34 -8.93 -12.93 -2.86
N ASP A 35 -8.13 -13.10 -1.80
CA ASP A 35 -7.23 -14.25 -1.66
C ASP A 35 -7.96 -15.57 -1.62
N LYS A 36 -9.16 -15.63 -1.01
CA LYS A 36 -9.99 -16.84 -1.05
C LYS A 36 -10.41 -17.20 -2.48
N PHE A 37 -10.76 -16.21 -3.31
CA PHE A 37 -11.09 -16.48 -4.72
C PHE A 37 -9.88 -17.01 -5.49
N ILE A 38 -8.70 -16.43 -5.25
CA ILE A 38 -7.44 -16.87 -5.87
C ILE A 38 -7.11 -18.31 -5.44
N GLU A 39 -7.19 -18.61 -4.14
CA GLU A 39 -6.95 -19.95 -3.59
C GLU A 39 -7.93 -20.99 -4.12
N ASN A 40 -9.21 -20.64 -4.24
CA ASN A 40 -10.22 -21.52 -4.83
C ASN A 40 -9.91 -21.84 -6.29
N LEU A 41 -9.63 -20.81 -7.11
CA LEU A 41 -9.23 -21.02 -8.52
C LEU A 41 -7.98 -21.89 -8.63
N GLN A 42 -6.99 -21.68 -7.76
CA GLN A 42 -5.79 -22.52 -7.74
C GLN A 42 -6.14 -23.99 -7.44
N SER A 43 -7.04 -24.23 -6.48
CA SER A 43 -7.54 -25.58 -6.17
C SER A 43 -8.29 -26.21 -7.33
N ASP A 44 -9.13 -25.45 -8.02
CA ASP A 44 -9.90 -25.91 -9.18
C ASP A 44 -8.97 -26.27 -10.34
N ILE A 45 -7.98 -25.42 -10.63
CA ILE A 45 -6.94 -25.68 -11.65
C ILE A 45 -6.19 -26.99 -11.33
N MET A 46 -5.81 -27.22 -10.07
CA MET A 46 -5.14 -28.47 -9.69
C MET A 46 -6.06 -29.68 -9.88
N SER A 47 -7.34 -29.55 -9.52
CA SER A 47 -8.32 -30.64 -9.67
C SER A 47 -8.52 -31.01 -11.14
N VAL A 48 -8.61 -30.01 -12.03
CA VAL A 48 -8.70 -30.25 -13.48
C VAL A 48 -7.41 -30.90 -14.00
N LYS A 49 -6.22 -30.46 -13.56
CA LYS A 49 -4.94 -31.08 -13.94
C LYS A 49 -4.84 -32.55 -13.52
N GLU A 50 -5.31 -32.88 -12.32
CA GLU A 50 -5.33 -34.27 -11.85
C GLU A 50 -6.27 -35.12 -12.71
N PHE A 51 -7.46 -34.61 -13.03
CA PHE A 51 -8.41 -35.32 -13.88
C PHE A 51 -7.93 -35.46 -15.33
N GLU A 52 -7.30 -34.43 -15.91
CA GLU A 52 -6.62 -34.52 -17.21
C GLU A 52 -5.58 -35.63 -17.21
N SER A 53 -4.81 -35.79 -16.12
CA SER A 53 -3.80 -36.84 -16.01
C SER A 53 -4.41 -38.24 -16.06
N ASP A 54 -5.54 -38.45 -15.37
CA ASP A 54 -6.28 -39.70 -15.40
C ASP A 54 -6.86 -39.98 -16.79
N VAL A 55 -7.44 -38.97 -17.44
CA VAL A 55 -8.00 -39.10 -18.80
C VAL A 55 -6.89 -39.40 -19.83
N ILE A 56 -5.72 -38.79 -19.71
CA ILE A 56 -4.54 -39.12 -20.53
C ILE A 56 -4.11 -40.57 -20.29
N ALA A 57 -4.15 -41.06 -19.04
CA ALA A 57 -3.84 -42.46 -18.74
C ALA A 57 -4.84 -43.41 -19.41
N ASP A 58 -6.12 -43.07 -19.47
CA ASP A 58 -7.15 -43.84 -20.18
C ASP A 58 -6.99 -43.76 -21.70
N GLN A 59 -6.62 -42.61 -22.26
CA GLN A 59 -6.24 -42.49 -23.66
C GLN A 59 -5.09 -43.46 -24.01
N ASN A 60 -4.06 -43.53 -23.15
CA ASN A 60 -2.93 -44.44 -23.32
C ASN A 60 -3.31 -45.92 -23.21
N ARG A 61 -4.41 -46.24 -22.52
CA ARG A 61 -4.99 -47.59 -22.46
C ARG A 61 -5.85 -47.93 -23.70
N GLY A 62 -6.09 -46.96 -24.59
CA GLY A 62 -6.83 -47.12 -25.83
C GLY A 62 -8.30 -46.74 -25.76
N TYR A 63 -8.73 -46.03 -24.70
CA TYR A 63 -10.07 -45.47 -24.60
C TYR A 63 -10.20 -44.21 -25.47
N ASP A 64 -11.37 -44.00 -26.09
CA ASP A 64 -11.68 -42.78 -26.84
C ASP A 64 -12.13 -41.67 -25.89
N VAL A 65 -11.24 -40.70 -25.65
CA VAL A 65 -11.43 -39.60 -24.69
C VAL A 65 -11.15 -38.23 -25.30
N GLY A 66 -11.00 -38.14 -26.63
CA GLY A 66 -10.49 -36.94 -27.30
C GLY A 66 -11.27 -35.67 -26.98
N THR A 67 -12.60 -35.71 -27.12
CA THR A 67 -13.47 -34.55 -26.84
C THR A 67 -13.46 -34.15 -25.36
N SER A 68 -13.37 -35.13 -24.44
CA SER A 68 -13.29 -34.87 -23.00
C SER A 68 -11.96 -34.22 -22.63
N LEU A 69 -10.85 -34.70 -23.18
CA LEU A 69 -9.52 -34.13 -22.93
C LEU A 69 -9.40 -32.71 -23.49
N ASP A 70 -9.92 -32.45 -24.69
CA ASP A 70 -9.97 -31.11 -25.27
C ASP A 70 -10.79 -30.14 -24.40
N THR A 71 -11.93 -30.61 -23.88
CA THR A 71 -12.80 -29.81 -22.99
C THR A 71 -12.11 -29.46 -21.68
N LEU A 72 -11.44 -30.42 -21.04
CA LEU A 72 -10.71 -30.20 -19.79
C LEU A 72 -9.52 -29.25 -20.00
N SER A 73 -8.77 -29.45 -21.09
CA SER A 73 -7.65 -28.58 -21.47
C SER A 73 -8.10 -27.13 -21.61
N PHE A 74 -9.21 -26.90 -22.30
CA PHE A 74 -9.80 -25.58 -22.45
C PHE A 74 -10.24 -24.98 -21.11
N GLN A 75 -10.91 -25.76 -20.25
CA GLN A 75 -11.34 -25.31 -18.92
C GLN A 75 -10.15 -24.91 -18.05
N ARG A 76 -9.11 -25.73 -18.00
CA ARG A 76 -7.88 -25.45 -17.26
C ARG A 76 -7.21 -24.16 -17.72
N GLU A 77 -7.04 -23.99 -19.03
CA GLU A 77 -6.43 -22.79 -19.61
C GLU A 77 -7.24 -21.52 -19.29
N SER A 78 -8.57 -21.61 -19.34
CA SER A 78 -9.45 -20.49 -18.95
C SER A 78 -9.27 -20.12 -17.48
N LEU A 79 -9.28 -21.11 -16.57
CA LEU A 79 -9.08 -20.87 -15.14
C LEU A 79 -7.69 -20.30 -14.84
N GLU A 80 -6.65 -20.77 -15.53
CA GLU A 80 -5.28 -20.24 -15.38
C GLU A 80 -5.16 -18.77 -15.80
N ILE A 81 -5.89 -18.36 -16.85
CA ILE A 81 -5.98 -16.95 -17.27
C ILE A 81 -6.62 -16.11 -16.16
N ASP A 82 -7.75 -16.56 -15.63
CA ASP A 82 -8.48 -15.82 -14.58
C ASP A 82 -7.69 -15.73 -13.28
N HIS A 83 -7.05 -16.83 -12.86
CA HIS A 83 -6.16 -16.85 -11.71
C HIS A 83 -5.01 -15.86 -11.88
N SER A 84 -4.32 -15.90 -13.02
CA SER A 84 -3.20 -14.99 -13.32
C SER A 84 -3.66 -13.54 -13.34
N PHE A 85 -4.85 -13.27 -13.90
CA PHE A 85 -5.45 -11.94 -13.91
C PHE A 85 -5.72 -11.43 -12.48
N PHE A 86 -6.33 -12.23 -11.60
CA PHE A 86 -6.61 -11.83 -10.22
C PHE A 86 -5.35 -11.62 -9.39
N VAL A 87 -4.37 -12.51 -9.49
CA VAL A 87 -3.07 -12.37 -8.79
C VAL A 87 -2.38 -11.07 -9.22
N HIS A 88 -2.29 -10.84 -10.53
CA HIS A 88 -1.66 -9.63 -11.06
C HIS A 88 -2.40 -8.35 -10.64
N MET A 89 -3.73 -8.37 -10.76
CA MET A 89 -4.57 -7.23 -10.39
C MET A 89 -4.40 -6.87 -8.91
N LYS A 90 -4.40 -7.87 -8.01
CA LYS A 90 -4.16 -7.66 -6.57
C LYS A 90 -2.80 -7.01 -6.32
N ASP A 91 -1.74 -7.57 -6.91
CA ASP A 91 -0.37 -7.09 -6.75
C ASP A 91 -0.20 -5.64 -7.21
N VAL A 92 -0.71 -5.29 -8.40
CA VAL A 92 -0.67 -3.91 -8.93
C VAL A 92 -1.37 -2.93 -7.99
N TYR A 93 -2.50 -3.32 -7.42
CA TYR A 93 -3.28 -2.44 -6.54
C TYR A 93 -2.61 -2.21 -5.19
N ILE A 94 -2.08 -3.25 -4.57
CA ILE A 94 -1.34 -3.12 -3.30
C ILE A 94 -0.08 -2.28 -3.51
N LYS A 95 0.67 -2.53 -4.59
CA LYS A 95 1.85 -1.72 -4.97
C LYS A 95 1.50 -0.25 -5.15
N LYS A 96 0.38 0.05 -5.81
CA LYS A 96 -0.08 1.42 -6.01
C LYS A 96 -0.45 2.10 -4.69
N LEU A 97 -1.22 1.42 -3.83
CA LEU A 97 -1.58 1.92 -2.50
C LEU A 97 -0.33 2.23 -1.66
N TYR A 98 0.63 1.31 -1.61
CA TYR A 98 1.90 1.53 -0.93
C TYR A 98 2.66 2.72 -1.52
N GLY A 99 2.83 2.77 -2.84
CA GLY A 99 3.59 3.81 -3.51
C GLY A 99 3.02 5.21 -3.36
N ASP A 100 1.69 5.35 -3.41
CA ASP A 100 1.03 6.64 -3.20
C ASP A 100 1.13 7.08 -1.74
N LEU A 101 0.99 6.15 -0.77
CA LEU A 101 1.20 6.43 0.64
C LEU A 101 2.66 6.80 0.94
N TYR A 102 3.62 6.16 0.26
CA TYR A 102 5.05 6.42 0.43
C TYR A 102 5.40 7.85 0.00
N LYS A 103 4.95 8.26 -1.19
CA LYS A 103 5.11 9.63 -1.68
C LYS A 103 4.44 10.65 -0.77
N TYR A 104 3.30 10.28 -0.20
CA TYR A 104 2.59 11.13 0.72
C TYR A 104 3.37 11.33 2.04
N CYS A 105 3.90 10.25 2.62
CA CYS A 105 4.80 10.27 3.77
C CYS A 105 6.06 11.10 3.48
N ASP A 106 6.63 10.93 2.27
CA ASP A 106 7.80 11.66 1.78
C ASP A 106 7.59 13.17 1.84
N GLY A 107 6.43 13.64 1.35
CA GLY A 107 6.07 15.05 1.39
C GLY A 107 5.94 15.61 2.81
N ILE A 108 5.44 14.83 3.77
CA ILE A 108 5.39 15.24 5.19
C ILE A 108 6.80 15.36 5.76
N ILE A 109 7.64 14.35 5.51
CA ILE A 109 9.02 14.32 5.97
C ILE A 109 9.81 15.49 5.38
N GLU A 110 9.68 15.78 4.09
CA GLU A 110 10.36 16.91 3.45
C GLU A 110 10.00 18.26 4.08
N ASN A 111 8.73 18.47 4.43
CA ASN A 111 8.29 19.69 5.09
C ASN A 111 8.74 19.77 6.54
N ALA A 112 8.78 18.64 7.26
CA ALA A 112 9.36 18.58 8.60
C ALA A 112 10.87 18.92 8.58
N LEU A 113 11.61 18.33 7.63
CA LEU A 113 13.05 18.60 7.47
C LEU A 113 13.37 20.04 7.06
N ALA A 114 12.39 20.81 6.55
CA ALA A 114 12.58 22.22 6.25
C ALA A 114 12.65 23.10 7.51
N ILE A 115 12.19 22.59 8.66
CA ILE A 115 12.16 23.31 9.94
C ILE A 115 12.92 22.60 11.08
N GLU A 116 13.22 21.32 10.92
CA GLU A 116 14.01 20.53 11.85
C GLU A 116 15.48 21.02 11.88
N ASP A 117 16.05 21.10 13.07
CA ASP A 117 17.47 21.42 13.24
C ASP A 117 18.32 20.20 12.89
N ILE A 118 18.95 20.22 11.70
CA ILE A 118 19.80 19.12 11.23
C ILE A 118 21.15 19.13 11.99
N PRO A 119 21.57 18.01 12.60
CA PRO A 119 22.87 17.92 13.26
C PRO A 119 24.03 18.26 12.31
N ALA A 120 25.04 18.98 12.80
CA ALA A 120 26.17 19.44 11.98
C ALA A 120 26.98 18.32 11.30
N ASN A 121 26.86 17.07 11.78
CA ASN A 121 27.50 15.88 11.23
C ASN A 121 26.58 15.01 10.36
N SER A 122 25.37 15.51 10.03
CA SER A 122 24.38 14.81 9.20
C SER A 122 23.99 15.65 7.99
N THR A 123 23.46 14.99 6.96
CA THR A 123 22.81 15.65 5.82
C THR A 123 21.30 15.49 5.92
N LYS A 124 20.55 16.30 5.18
CA LYS A 124 19.09 16.20 5.10
C LYS A 124 18.66 14.81 4.62
N GLU A 125 19.37 14.26 3.65
CA GLU A 125 19.13 12.94 3.06
C GLU A 125 19.32 11.84 4.11
N LYS A 126 20.38 11.90 4.92
CA LYS A 126 20.60 10.93 6.00
C LYS A 126 19.51 10.98 7.06
N VAL A 127 18.99 12.17 7.38
CA VAL A 127 17.86 12.30 8.32
C VAL A 127 16.58 11.75 7.69
N LYS A 128 16.36 12.00 6.40
CA LYS A 128 15.24 11.46 5.64
C LYS A 128 15.24 9.93 5.60
N GLU A 129 16.38 9.32 5.25
CA GLU A 129 16.57 7.86 5.29
C GLU A 129 16.29 7.29 6.68
N ARG A 130 16.71 7.99 7.75
CA ARG A 130 16.41 7.60 9.13
C ARG A 130 14.91 7.66 9.44
N LYS A 131 14.18 8.64 8.91
CA LYS A 131 12.72 8.76 9.11
C LYS A 131 11.95 7.66 8.36
N PHE A 132 12.46 7.23 7.20
CA PHE A 132 11.97 6.05 6.47
C PHE A 132 12.55 4.72 6.96
N ARG A 133 13.24 4.68 8.10
CA ARG A 133 13.92 3.47 8.55
C ARG A 133 12.97 2.28 8.62
N ASN A 134 13.41 1.16 8.06
CA ASN A 134 12.66 -0.09 7.92
C ASN A 134 11.50 -0.07 6.93
N MET A 135 11.29 1.02 6.19
CA MET A 135 10.30 1.05 5.11
C MET A 135 10.95 0.55 3.82
N THR A 136 10.23 -0.27 3.07
CA THR A 136 10.67 -0.67 1.73
C THR A 136 10.66 0.55 0.81
N PRO A 137 11.79 0.93 0.18
CA PRO A 137 11.84 2.11 -0.69
C PRO A 137 10.87 2.00 -1.86
N TYR A 138 10.24 3.12 -2.24
CA TYR A 138 9.40 3.20 -3.43
C TYR A 138 9.83 4.35 -4.36
N PRO A 139 10.08 4.11 -5.65
CA PRO A 139 10.10 2.79 -6.30
C PRO A 139 11.21 1.88 -5.77
N ALA A 140 11.12 0.58 -6.08
CA ALA A 140 12.14 -0.40 -5.69
C ALA A 140 13.53 0.08 -6.12
N GLN A 141 14.54 -0.20 -5.31
CA GLN A 141 15.92 0.11 -5.65
C GLN A 141 16.34 -0.66 -6.90
N MET A 142 17.12 -0.03 -7.76
CA MET A 142 17.70 -0.70 -8.92
C MET A 142 18.90 -1.53 -8.46
N VAL A 143 18.90 -2.82 -8.76
CA VAL A 143 19.97 -3.78 -8.47
C VAL A 143 20.54 -4.32 -9.77
N SER A 144 21.78 -4.80 -9.74
CA SER A 144 22.39 -5.45 -10.90
C SER A 144 21.57 -6.65 -11.34
N ASN A 145 21.26 -6.70 -12.64
CA ASN A 145 20.54 -7.82 -13.23
C ASN A 145 21.49 -9.02 -13.37
N PRO A 146 21.22 -10.17 -12.73
CA PRO A 146 22.05 -11.37 -12.88
C PRO A 146 22.03 -11.92 -14.31
N GLU A 147 21.01 -11.60 -15.11
CA GLU A 147 20.86 -12.05 -16.50
C GLU A 147 21.52 -11.12 -17.51
N TYR A 148 22.08 -9.97 -17.06
CA TYR A 148 22.71 -9.00 -17.96
C TYR A 148 23.99 -9.52 -18.61
N LEU A 149 24.77 -10.35 -17.93
CA LEU A 149 26.04 -10.88 -18.44
C LEU A 149 25.90 -12.36 -18.79
N ASP A 150 26.38 -12.73 -19.97
CA ASP A 150 26.54 -14.13 -20.37
C ASP A 150 27.68 -14.83 -19.59
N ALA A 151 27.88 -16.13 -19.83
CA ALA A 151 28.91 -16.93 -19.16
C ALA A 151 30.35 -16.42 -19.45
N GLU A 152 30.52 -15.68 -20.54
CA GLU A 152 31.77 -15.09 -21.00
C GLU A 152 31.96 -13.64 -20.51
N GLY A 153 30.98 -13.07 -19.80
CA GLY A 153 31.00 -11.73 -19.24
C GLY A 153 30.64 -10.62 -20.22
N ASN A 154 29.97 -10.94 -21.34
CA ASN A 154 29.46 -9.95 -22.28
C ASN A 154 27.99 -9.61 -21.99
N PRO A 155 27.56 -8.36 -22.25
CA PRO A 155 26.16 -7.97 -22.18
C PRO A 155 25.27 -8.81 -23.10
N VAL A 156 24.19 -9.35 -22.56
CA VAL A 156 23.15 -10.06 -23.30
C VAL A 156 22.24 -9.03 -24.00
N GLU A 157 21.99 -9.22 -25.29
CA GLU A 157 21.13 -8.33 -26.07
C GLU A 157 19.69 -8.38 -25.56
N GLY A 158 19.13 -7.22 -25.20
CA GLY A 158 17.77 -7.09 -24.67
C GLY A 158 17.66 -7.04 -23.15
N GLU A 159 18.71 -7.44 -22.43
CA GLU A 159 18.74 -7.39 -20.96
C GLU A 159 19.26 -6.04 -20.45
N SER A 160 18.58 -5.49 -19.45
CA SER A 160 19.00 -4.25 -18.80
C SER A 160 20.06 -4.55 -17.74
N GLU A 161 21.09 -3.70 -17.63
CA GLU A 161 22.15 -3.81 -16.61
C GLU A 161 21.59 -3.76 -15.18
N PHE A 162 20.51 -3.00 -14.99
CA PHE A 162 19.82 -2.87 -13.72
C PHE A 162 18.34 -3.21 -13.85
N ILE A 163 17.83 -3.94 -12.88
CA ILE A 163 16.41 -4.26 -12.72
C ILE A 163 15.93 -3.76 -11.35
N PRO A 164 14.63 -3.44 -11.19
CA PRO A 164 14.06 -3.20 -9.88
C PRO A 164 14.28 -4.42 -8.98
N ASP A 165 14.64 -4.17 -7.72
CA ASP A 165 14.90 -5.23 -6.74
C ASP A 165 13.73 -6.22 -6.67
N PRO A 166 13.91 -7.47 -7.09
CA PRO A 166 12.85 -8.48 -7.10
C PRO A 166 12.46 -8.91 -5.68
N SER A 167 13.29 -8.61 -4.68
CA SER A 167 12.99 -8.88 -3.28
C SER A 167 12.11 -7.82 -2.62
N ALA A 168 11.92 -6.66 -3.27
CA ALA A 168 11.04 -5.59 -2.77
C ALA A 168 9.58 -6.07 -2.80
N LYS A 169 9.03 -6.32 -1.60
CA LYS A 169 7.64 -6.72 -1.41
C LYS A 169 6.84 -5.56 -0.89
N TYR A 170 5.64 -5.39 -1.45
CA TYR A 170 4.68 -4.40 -1.03
C TYR A 170 3.41 -5.16 -0.68
N ASP A 171 3.18 -5.38 0.60
CA ASP A 171 2.00 -6.06 1.11
C ASP A 171 1.25 -5.19 2.12
N MET A 172 0.14 -5.69 2.66
CA MET A 172 -0.64 -4.94 3.64
C MET A 172 0.13 -4.67 4.94
N ASN A 173 1.08 -5.55 5.33
CA ASN A 173 1.90 -5.31 6.52
C ASN A 173 2.83 -4.11 6.31
N GLU A 174 3.44 -4.01 5.13
CA GLU A 174 4.25 -2.85 4.75
C GLU A 174 3.41 -1.56 4.73
N ILE A 175 2.16 -1.63 4.27
CA ILE A 175 1.23 -0.48 4.30
C ILE A 175 0.89 -0.08 5.75
N PHE A 176 0.63 -1.03 6.65
CA PHE A 176 0.43 -0.76 8.08
C PHE A 176 1.69 -0.16 8.73
N ALA A 177 2.87 -0.64 8.36
CA ALA A 177 4.11 -0.09 8.87
C ALA A 177 4.31 1.37 8.37
N LEU A 178 3.96 1.64 7.12
CA LEU A 178 4.07 2.95 6.50
C LEU A 178 3.05 3.97 7.02
N ILE A 179 1.82 3.56 7.36
CA ILE A 179 0.87 4.47 8.03
C ILE A 179 1.36 4.85 9.44
N ASN A 180 1.99 3.91 10.15
CA ASN A 180 2.59 4.16 11.45
C ASN A 180 3.79 5.10 11.34
N CYS A 181 4.63 4.92 10.31
CA CYS A 181 5.69 5.87 9.97
C CYS A 181 5.13 7.27 9.67
N THR A 182 4.06 7.35 8.87
CA THR A 182 3.40 8.60 8.50
C THR A 182 2.85 9.34 9.73
N THR A 183 2.12 8.63 10.60
CA THR A 183 1.56 9.21 11.83
C THR A 183 2.65 9.64 12.82
N ALA A 184 3.76 8.92 12.92
CA ALA A 184 4.91 9.32 13.73
C ALA A 184 5.51 10.64 13.23
N ASN A 185 5.73 10.78 11.92
CA ASN A 185 6.27 12.00 11.32
C ASN A 185 5.28 13.18 11.43
N LEU A 186 3.96 12.95 11.33
CA LEU A 186 2.96 13.98 11.61
C LEU A 186 3.02 14.45 13.06
N ARG A 187 3.18 13.53 14.03
CA ARG A 187 3.32 13.89 15.44
C ARG A 187 4.56 14.73 15.72
N GLU A 188 5.67 14.42 15.07
CA GLU A 188 6.91 15.20 15.14
C GLU A 188 6.71 16.60 14.54
N LEU A 189 6.13 16.68 13.34
CA LEU A 189 5.80 17.97 12.71
C LEU A 189 4.89 18.84 13.60
N ALA A 190 3.90 18.24 14.26
CA ALA A 190 3.03 18.95 15.19
C ALA A 190 3.77 19.48 16.45
N GLU A 191 4.80 18.77 16.92
CA GLU A 191 5.67 19.22 18.01
C GLU A 191 6.58 20.38 17.55
N ASP A 192 7.15 20.27 16.35
CA ASP A 192 8.01 21.29 15.76
C ASP A 192 7.24 22.60 15.52
N ILE A 193 6.02 22.52 15.00
CA ILE A 193 5.10 23.67 14.88
C ILE A 193 4.82 24.27 16.26
N GLY A 194 4.56 23.44 17.28
CA GLY A 194 4.36 23.90 18.66
C GLY A 194 5.58 24.59 19.25
N SER A 195 6.79 24.32 18.76
CA SER A 195 8.01 25.00 19.19
C SER A 195 8.04 26.48 18.80
N PHE A 196 7.33 26.88 17.73
CA PHE A 196 7.27 28.27 17.27
C PHE A 196 6.69 29.19 18.33
N ASP A 197 5.73 28.75 19.16
CA ASP A 197 5.19 29.57 20.24
C ASP A 197 6.26 30.00 21.24
N ARG A 198 7.19 29.11 21.58
CA ARG A 198 8.32 29.44 22.45
C ARG A 198 9.28 30.42 21.78
N LYS A 199 9.57 30.22 20.48
CA LYS A 199 10.46 31.10 19.68
C LYS A 199 9.86 32.51 19.55
N ILE A 200 8.58 32.61 19.22
CA ILE A 200 7.81 33.86 19.10
C ILE A 200 7.76 34.57 20.45
N ASN A 201 7.34 33.91 21.53
CA ASN A 201 7.27 34.53 22.86
C ASN A 201 8.64 35.07 23.32
N THR A 202 9.71 34.33 23.07
CA THR A 202 11.08 34.78 23.39
C THR A 202 11.47 36.02 22.59
N ALA A 203 11.16 36.05 21.29
CA ALA A 203 11.43 37.19 20.43
C ALA A 203 10.59 38.42 20.85
N THR A 204 9.31 38.23 21.18
CA THR A 204 8.42 39.28 21.67
C THR A 204 8.92 39.89 22.99
N GLU A 205 9.39 39.07 23.94
CA GLU A 205 9.98 39.58 25.18
C GLU A 205 11.28 40.37 24.94
N ARG A 206 12.10 39.97 23.96
CA ARG A 206 13.28 40.76 23.54
C ARG A 206 12.85 42.07 22.90
N GLN A 207 11.81 42.07 22.06
CA GLN A 207 11.29 43.29 21.46
C GLN A 207 10.82 44.28 22.54
N LYS A 208 10.09 43.81 23.56
CA LYS A 208 9.65 44.63 24.71
C LYS A 208 10.83 45.24 25.48
N ARG A 209 11.98 44.56 25.51
CA ARG A 209 13.23 45.07 26.13
C ARG A 209 14.00 46.05 25.23
N GLY A 210 13.46 46.41 24.06
CA GLY A 210 14.06 47.38 23.14
C GLY A 210 14.96 46.78 22.05
N PHE A 211 15.04 45.45 21.93
CA PHE A 211 15.79 44.83 20.82
C PHE A 211 15.00 44.93 19.52
N ASN A 212 15.66 45.26 18.40
CA ASN A 212 15.03 45.33 17.09
C ASN A 212 14.87 43.94 16.46
N VAL A 213 13.81 43.23 16.83
CA VAL A 213 13.50 41.86 16.36
C VAL A 213 12.10 41.73 15.74
N GLY A 214 11.46 42.84 15.35
CA GLY A 214 10.10 42.83 14.78
C GLY A 214 9.97 41.96 13.52
N ASN A 215 10.93 42.06 12.59
CA ASN A 215 10.94 41.23 11.37
C ASN A 215 11.06 39.73 11.69
N LEU A 216 11.80 39.37 12.74
CA LEU A 216 11.94 37.96 13.16
C LEU A 216 10.60 37.41 13.67
N ILE A 217 9.87 38.19 14.48
CA ILE A 217 8.55 37.79 14.98
C ILE A 217 7.58 37.54 13.82
N MET A 218 7.48 38.51 12.90
CA MET A 218 6.60 38.40 11.72
C MET A 218 6.94 37.17 10.87
N ASN A 219 8.24 36.89 10.67
CA ASN A 219 8.68 35.72 9.92
C ASN A 219 8.31 34.40 10.64
N LEU A 220 8.50 34.32 11.96
CA LEU A 220 8.16 33.14 12.75
C LEU A 220 6.64 32.89 12.76
N GLU A 221 5.83 33.93 12.89
CA GLU A 221 4.36 33.82 12.83
C GLU A 221 3.88 33.35 11.46
N SER A 222 4.44 33.93 10.38
CA SER A 222 4.11 33.54 9.00
C SER A 222 4.48 32.09 8.71
N GLN A 223 5.68 31.65 9.14
CA GLN A 223 6.11 30.26 8.99
C GLN A 223 5.22 29.30 9.79
N LYS A 224 4.91 29.63 11.05
CA LYS A 224 3.99 28.83 11.88
C LYS A 224 2.64 28.66 11.19
N GLN A 225 2.04 29.76 10.70
CA GLN A 225 0.74 29.72 10.02
C GLN A 225 0.78 28.84 8.77
N LYS A 226 1.82 28.99 7.93
CA LYS A 226 1.98 28.18 6.72
C LYS A 226 2.04 26.69 7.05
N LEU A 227 2.86 26.31 8.03
CA LEU A 227 3.02 24.91 8.44
C LEU A 227 1.76 24.34 9.07
N THR A 228 1.02 25.12 9.87
CA THR A 228 -0.27 24.69 10.39
C THR A 228 -1.28 24.40 9.27
N LEU A 229 -1.33 25.24 8.24
CA LEU A 229 -2.21 25.01 7.08
C LEU A 229 -1.82 23.76 6.30
N GLU A 230 -0.52 23.55 6.07
CA GLU A 230 0.00 22.34 5.43
C GLU A 230 -0.30 21.09 6.27
N PHE A 231 -0.08 21.14 7.58
CA PHE A 231 -0.42 20.07 8.52
C PHE A 231 -1.90 19.67 8.43
N ASN A 232 -2.81 20.63 8.53
CA ASN A 232 -4.25 20.36 8.42
C ASN A 232 -4.60 19.76 7.05
N SER A 233 -3.97 20.27 5.99
CA SER A 233 -4.13 19.72 4.64
C SER A 233 -3.61 18.30 4.52
N TYR A 234 -2.55 17.94 5.24
CA TYR A 234 -2.09 16.56 5.33
C TYR A 234 -3.19 15.70 5.96
N ILE A 235 -3.62 15.97 7.18
CA ILE A 235 -4.65 15.18 7.88
C ILE A 235 -5.87 14.89 6.99
N VAL A 236 -6.43 15.94 6.36
CA VAL A 236 -7.59 15.80 5.47
C VAL A 236 -7.28 14.92 4.25
N ARG A 237 -6.12 15.14 3.59
CA ARG A 237 -5.74 14.35 2.42
C ARG A 237 -5.46 12.88 2.75
N LEU A 238 -4.93 12.59 3.94
CA LEU A 238 -4.66 11.22 4.37
C LEU A 238 -5.98 10.47 4.58
N THR A 239 -6.95 11.07 5.27
CA THR A 239 -8.29 10.48 5.43
C THR A 239 -8.95 10.23 4.07
N GLN A 240 -8.95 11.24 3.19
CA GLN A 240 -9.54 11.11 1.85
C GLN A 240 -8.84 10.03 1.01
N PHE A 241 -7.51 9.94 1.10
CA PHE A 241 -6.73 8.92 0.43
C PHE A 241 -7.13 7.51 0.88
N LEU A 242 -7.23 7.29 2.19
CA LEU A 242 -7.63 5.99 2.75
C LEU A 242 -9.08 5.63 2.36
N ASP A 243 -10.01 6.59 2.44
CA ASP A 243 -11.40 6.38 2.01
C ASP A 243 -11.51 6.06 0.51
N GLN A 244 -10.75 6.74 -0.34
CA GLN A 244 -10.70 6.45 -1.77
C GLN A 244 -10.18 5.03 -2.03
N ASN A 245 -9.15 4.60 -1.30
CA ASN A 245 -8.60 3.26 -1.43
C ASN A 245 -9.51 2.18 -0.87
N LYS A 246 -10.27 2.47 0.20
CA LYS A 246 -11.35 1.60 0.69
C LYS A 246 -12.40 1.37 -0.39
N ASN A 247 -12.95 2.45 -0.95
CA ASN A 247 -13.92 2.36 -2.04
C ASN A 247 -13.35 1.67 -3.29
N PHE A 248 -12.06 1.84 -3.55
CA PHE A 248 -11.38 1.14 -4.63
C PHE A 248 -11.30 -0.36 -4.36
N SER A 249 -10.88 -0.79 -3.16
CA SER A 249 -10.82 -2.20 -2.76
C SER A 249 -12.18 -2.90 -2.87
N ASP A 250 -13.27 -2.21 -2.53
CA ASP A 250 -14.64 -2.71 -2.73
C ASP A 250 -14.97 -2.94 -4.22
N ARG A 251 -14.61 -2.00 -5.10
CA ARG A 251 -14.80 -2.15 -6.54
C ARG A 251 -13.99 -3.33 -7.11
N CYS A 252 -12.75 -3.50 -6.64
CA CYS A 252 -11.89 -4.61 -7.04
C CYS A 252 -12.52 -5.96 -6.64
N LEU A 253 -12.97 -6.07 -5.39
CA LEU A 253 -13.60 -7.29 -4.89
C LEU A 253 -14.90 -7.60 -5.65
N ASN A 254 -15.74 -6.59 -5.88
CA ASN A 254 -16.97 -6.77 -6.64
C ASN A 254 -16.71 -7.24 -8.07
N ARG A 255 -15.63 -6.75 -8.70
CA ARG A 255 -15.23 -7.22 -10.03
C ARG A 255 -14.80 -8.69 -10.02
N ILE A 256 -14.03 -9.12 -9.02
CA ILE A 256 -13.67 -10.53 -8.85
C ILE A 256 -14.93 -11.38 -8.66
N LYS A 257 -15.87 -10.94 -7.81
CA LYS A 257 -17.15 -11.64 -7.60
C LYS A 257 -17.97 -11.79 -8.87
N MET A 258 -18.06 -10.74 -9.69
CA MET A 258 -18.79 -10.80 -10.96
C MET A 258 -18.17 -11.83 -11.91
N ILE A 259 -16.85 -11.75 -12.13
CA ILE A 259 -16.13 -12.69 -13.00
C ILE A 259 -16.26 -14.11 -12.45
N SER A 260 -16.08 -14.30 -11.13
CA SER A 260 -16.25 -15.60 -10.48
C SER A 260 -17.66 -16.18 -10.65
N ASN A 261 -18.70 -15.36 -10.59
CA ASN A 261 -20.09 -15.81 -10.81
C ASN A 261 -20.39 -16.09 -12.29
N GLU A 262 -19.71 -15.42 -13.22
CA GLU A 262 -19.76 -15.72 -14.66
C GLU A 262 -19.05 -17.05 -15.00
N ILE A 263 -18.09 -17.49 -14.18
CA ILE A 263 -17.39 -18.78 -14.31
C ILE A 263 -18.27 -19.95 -13.84
N VAL A 264 -19.18 -19.73 -12.89
CA VAL A 264 -20.22 -20.72 -12.53
C VAL A 264 -21.09 -20.94 -13.76
N THR A 265 -21.07 -22.15 -14.32
CA THR A 265 -21.86 -22.45 -15.52
C THR A 265 -23.34 -22.22 -15.26
N ALA A 266 -24.11 -21.85 -16.27
CA ALA A 266 -25.56 -21.62 -16.13
C ALA A 266 -26.30 -22.84 -15.53
N GLU A 267 -25.72 -24.04 -15.63
CA GLU A 267 -26.22 -25.28 -15.01
C GLU A 267 -25.97 -25.34 -13.49
N GLU A 268 -24.84 -24.82 -13.00
CA GLU A 268 -24.56 -24.73 -11.56
C GLU A 268 -25.33 -23.61 -10.86
N GLN A 269 -25.67 -22.53 -11.58
CA GLN A 269 -26.60 -21.51 -11.08
C GLN A 269 -28.02 -22.06 -10.91
N GLN A 270 -28.50 -22.92 -11.82
CA GLN A 270 -29.79 -23.60 -11.68
C GLN A 270 -29.81 -24.58 -10.51
N ALA A 271 -28.74 -25.35 -10.28
CA ALA A 271 -28.65 -26.26 -9.13
C ALA A 271 -28.64 -25.53 -7.77
N ASN A 272 -28.04 -24.34 -7.70
CA ASN A 272 -28.03 -23.52 -6.49
C ASN A 272 -29.33 -22.75 -6.24
N GLU A 273 -30.09 -22.42 -7.29
CA GLU A 273 -31.44 -21.87 -7.16
C GLU A 273 -32.42 -22.94 -6.65
N GLU A 274 -32.34 -24.18 -7.16
CA GLU A 274 -33.17 -25.30 -6.69
C GLU A 274 -32.90 -25.69 -5.22
N GLN A 275 -31.64 -25.66 -4.76
CA GLN A 275 -31.31 -25.94 -3.35
C GLN A 275 -31.73 -24.82 -2.37
N ASN A 276 -31.80 -23.57 -2.82
CA ASN A 276 -32.25 -22.46 -1.97
C ASN A 276 -33.77 -22.40 -1.85
N ASP A 277 -34.52 -22.89 -2.85
CA ASP A 277 -35.97 -23.00 -2.78
C ASP A 277 -36.43 -24.18 -1.89
N GLU A 278 -35.68 -25.30 -1.85
CA GLU A 278 -35.95 -26.41 -0.93
C GLU A 278 -35.69 -26.05 0.55
N ASN A 279 -34.70 -25.21 0.85
CA ASN A 279 -34.43 -24.74 2.21
C ASN A 279 -35.39 -23.64 2.72
N ASN A 280 -36.13 -22.98 1.83
CA ASN A 280 -37.14 -21.98 2.19
C ASN A 280 -38.57 -22.55 2.28
N THR A 281 -38.76 -23.84 1.95
CA THR A 281 -40.06 -24.53 2.05
C THR A 281 -40.13 -25.58 3.16
N ALA A 282 -39.08 -25.72 3.96
CA ALA A 282 -39.06 -26.48 5.22
C ALA A 282 -39.21 -25.56 6.44
#